data_AF-A0A6A6EQX8-F1
#
_entry.id   AF-A0A6A6EQX8-F1
#
_cell.length_a   1.000
_cell.length_b   1.000
_cell.length_c   1.000
_cell.angle_alpha   90.00
_cell.angle_beta   90.00
_cell.angle_gamma   90.00
#
_symmetry.space_group_name_H-M   'P 1'
#
loop_
_entity.id
_entity.type
_entity.pdbx_description
1 polymer ?
#
loop_
_entity_poly.entity_id
_entity_poly.type
_entity_poly.pdbx_seq_one_letter_code
_entity_poly.pdbx_strand_id
1 'polypeptide(L)'
;MHNAAILAAENKALRAENTRQKRKRAQRRTTIAEGGIFTIQEGQDMIRKQELVEQIQEGERQAQLRTMPAGAQTRAPRKCSMCESLEHTARTCPKRQRTN
;
A
#
# COMPACT_ATOMS: atom_id res chain seq x y z
N MET A 1 14.66 -29.28 -59.66
CA MET A 1 14.49 -29.45 -58.19
C MET A 1 15.28 -28.46 -57.33
N HIS A 2 16.08 -27.55 -57.91
CA HIS A 2 16.86 -26.58 -57.13
C HIS A 2 16.01 -25.45 -56.53
N ASN A 3 15.04 -24.93 -57.30
CA ASN A 3 14.17 -23.83 -56.89
C ASN A 3 13.29 -24.20 -55.70
N ALA A 4 12.82 -25.44 -55.63
CA ALA A 4 12.01 -25.91 -54.50
C ALA A 4 12.80 -25.91 -53.18
N ALA A 5 14.10 -26.22 -53.23
CA ALA A 5 14.97 -26.19 -52.06
C ALA A 5 15.27 -24.76 -51.60
N ILE A 6 15.50 -23.84 -52.54
CA ILE A 6 15.71 -22.41 -52.25
C ILE A 6 14.46 -21.82 -51.59
N LEU A 7 13.28 -22.06 -52.18
CA LEU A 7 12.00 -21.57 -51.64
C LEU A 7 11.70 -22.17 -50.26
N ALA A 8 12.02 -23.45 -50.03
CA ALA A 8 11.84 -24.07 -48.72
C ALA A 8 12.74 -23.44 -47.65
N ALA A 9 13.99 -23.10 -48.00
CA ALA A 9 14.91 -22.42 -47.10
C ALA A 9 14.43 -21.00 -46.75
N GLU A 10 13.99 -20.23 -47.75
CA GLU A 10 13.41 -18.89 -47.55
C GLU A 10 12.13 -18.95 -46.70
N ASN A 11 11.24 -19.90 -46.96
CA ASN A 11 10.02 -20.04 -46.17
C ASN A 11 10.32 -20.37 -44.70
N LYS A 12 11.34 -21.20 -44.46
CA LYS A 12 11.81 -21.51 -43.10
C LYS A 12 12.37 -20.27 -42.41
N ALA A 13 13.17 -19.46 -43.12
CA ALA A 13 13.71 -18.21 -42.59
C ALA A 13 12.60 -17.19 -42.27
N LEU A 14 11.63 -17.02 -43.18
CA LEU A 14 10.49 -16.12 -42.99
C LEU A 14 9.61 -16.54 -41.81
N ARG A 15 9.36 -17.85 -41.63
CA ARG A 15 8.61 -18.36 -40.47
C ARG A 15 9.36 -18.16 -39.16
N ALA A 16 10.68 -18.36 -39.14
CA ALA A 16 11.51 -18.09 -37.97
C ALA A 16 11.49 -16.60 -37.58
N GLU A 17 11.56 -15.71 -38.57
CA GLU A 17 11.46 -14.26 -38.36
C GLU A 17 10.07 -13.86 -37.84
N ASN A 18 9.01 -14.40 -38.44
CA ASN A 18 7.63 -14.08 -38.06
C ASN A 18 7.31 -14.53 -36.63
N THR A 19 7.77 -15.73 -36.23
CA THR A 19 7.61 -16.24 -34.87
C THR A 19 8.39 -15.39 -33.86
N ARG A 20 9.60 -14.96 -34.19
CA ARG A 20 10.39 -14.01 -33.37
C ARG A 20 9.66 -12.68 -33.18
N GLN A 21 9.11 -12.11 -34.26
CA GLN A 21 8.35 -10.87 -34.19
C GLN A 21 7.05 -11.01 -33.38
N LYS A 22 6.30 -12.11 -33.56
CA LYS A 22 5.11 -12.42 -32.76
C LYS A 22 5.46 -12.52 -31.27
N ARG A 23 6.54 -13.23 -30.92
CA ARG A 23 7.03 -13.32 -29.53
C ARG A 23 7.40 -11.95 -28.96
N LYS A 24 8.11 -11.12 -29.72
CA LYS A 24 8.48 -9.74 -29.32
C LYS A 24 7.24 -8.85 -29.12
N ARG A 25 6.26 -8.93 -30.01
CA ARG A 25 4.98 -8.20 -29.89
C ARG A 25 4.16 -8.68 -28.69
N ALA A 26 4.11 -9.99 -28.43
CA ALA A 26 3.43 -10.55 -27.26
C ALA A 26 4.11 -10.10 -25.95
N GLN A 27 5.44 -10.17 -25.88
CA GLN A 27 6.22 -9.69 -24.72
C GLN A 27 6.08 -8.18 -24.50
N ARG A 28 5.93 -7.37 -25.56
CA ARG A 28 5.63 -5.93 -25.42
C ARG A 28 4.21 -5.65 -24.91
N ARG A 29 3.27 -6.59 -25.04
CA ARG A 29 1.88 -6.44 -24.57
C ARG A 29 1.66 -6.95 -23.15
N THR A 30 2.60 -7.67 -22.55
CA THR A 30 2.49 -8.10 -21.14
C THR A 30 2.79 -6.95 -20.16
N THR A 31 3.44 -5.88 -20.63
CA THR A 31 3.65 -4.65 -19.85
C THR A 31 2.69 -3.58 -20.37
N ILE A 32 1.39 -3.78 -20.14
CA ILE A 32 0.48 -2.64 -20.12
C ILE A 32 0.84 -1.92 -18.83
N ALA A 33 1.73 -0.92 -18.93
CA ALA A 33 1.77 0.09 -17.88
C ALA A 33 0.34 0.61 -17.77
N GLU A 34 -0.28 0.45 -16.61
CA GLU A 34 -1.63 0.96 -16.32
C GLU A 34 -1.70 2.50 -16.45
N GLY A 35 -0.57 3.17 -16.70
CA GLY A 35 -0.49 4.56 -17.12
C GLY A 35 -0.67 4.70 -18.63
N GLY A 36 -1.86 5.12 -19.05
CA GLY A 36 -2.04 5.79 -20.34
C GLY A 36 -1.28 7.12 -20.39
N ILE A 37 -1.37 7.81 -21.53
CA ILE A 37 -0.86 9.19 -21.64
C ILE A 37 -1.93 10.10 -21.03
N PHE A 38 -1.66 10.65 -19.84
CA PHE A 38 -2.50 11.70 -19.30
C PHE A 38 -2.37 12.95 -20.14
N THR A 39 -3.50 13.58 -20.44
CA THR A 39 -3.48 14.97 -20.90
C THR A 39 -2.96 15.87 -19.77
N ILE A 40 -2.40 17.03 -20.13
CA ILE A 40 -1.87 17.99 -19.14
C ILE A 40 -2.95 18.37 -18.12
N GLN A 41 -4.20 18.51 -18.57
CA GLN A 41 -5.34 18.84 -17.73
C GLN A 41 -5.67 17.72 -16.73
N GLU A 42 -5.70 16.46 -17.15
CA GLU A 42 -5.92 15.32 -16.25
C GLU A 42 -4.81 15.19 -15.21
N GLY A 43 -3.56 15.46 -15.59
CA GLY A 43 -2.44 15.51 -14.65
C GLY A 43 -2.60 16.61 -13.59
N GLN A 44 -3.00 17.81 -14.02
CA GLN A 44 -3.28 18.92 -13.10
C GLN A 44 -4.48 18.63 -12.18
N ASP A 45 -5.51 17.95 -12.67
CA ASP A 45 -6.67 17.56 -11.87
C ASP A 45 -6.30 16.56 -10.78
N MET A 46 -5.39 15.63 -11.06
CA MET A 46 -4.90 14.69 -10.05
C MET A 46 -4.08 15.38 -8.96
N ILE A 47 -3.18 16.30 -9.34
CA ILE A 47 -2.40 17.08 -8.38
C ILE A 47 -3.33 17.88 -7.47
N ARG A 48 -4.31 18.59 -8.05
CA ARG A 48 -5.31 19.37 -7.28
C ARG A 48 -6.13 18.50 -6.31
N LYS A 49 -6.52 17.29 -6.74
CA LYS A 49 -7.24 16.35 -5.86
C LYS A 49 -6.36 15.90 -4.70
N GLN A 50 -5.08 15.62 -4.94
CA GLN A 50 -4.14 15.25 -3.88
C GLN A 50 -3.92 16.38 -2.88
N GLU A 51 -3.67 17.60 -3.36
CA GLU A 51 -3.51 18.80 -2.51
C GLU A 51 -4.75 19.05 -1.64
N LEU A 52 -5.95 18.88 -2.19
CA LEU A 52 -7.19 19.03 -1.42
C LEU A 52 -7.30 17.98 -0.30
N VAL A 53 -6.94 16.73 -0.57
CA VAL A 53 -6.95 15.66 0.44
C VAL A 53 -5.94 15.96 1.56
N GLU A 54 -4.74 16.42 1.20
CA GLU A 54 -3.71 16.81 2.17
C GLU A 54 -4.17 17.96 3.06
N GLN A 55 -4.78 19.00 2.49
CA GLN A 55 -5.34 20.13 3.24
C GLN A 55 -6.45 19.72 4.21
N ILE A 56 -7.34 18.81 3.79
CA ILE A 56 -8.40 18.28 4.66
C ILE A 56 -7.77 17.53 5.83
N GLN A 57 -6.81 16.63 5.57
CA GLN A 57 -6.13 15.88 6.63
C GLN A 57 -5.36 16.80 7.59
N GLU A 58 -4.74 17.86 7.10
CA GLU A 58 -4.09 18.87 7.94
C GLU A 58 -5.09 19.63 8.80
N GLY A 59 -6.23 20.03 8.23
CA GLY A 59 -7.32 20.66 8.97
C GLY A 59 -7.87 19.76 10.08
N GLU A 60 -8.06 18.47 9.80
CA GLU A 60 -8.48 17.47 10.79
C GLU A 60 -7.44 17.29 11.90
N ARG A 61 -6.15 17.19 11.55
CA ARG A 61 -5.05 17.11 12.53
C ARG A 61 -5.01 18.34 13.44
N GLN A 62 -5.16 19.54 12.87
CA GLN A 62 -5.20 20.77 13.63
C GLN A 62 -6.46 20.88 14.51
N ALA A 63 -7.61 20.46 14.01
CA ALA A 63 -8.86 20.41 14.78
C ALA A 63 -8.73 19.45 15.97
N GLN A 64 -8.16 18.27 15.76
CA GLN A 64 -7.86 17.31 16.83
C GLN A 64 -6.96 17.94 17.88
N LEU A 65 -5.85 18.59 17.49
CA LEU A 65 -4.95 19.28 18.41
C LEU A 65 -5.64 20.39 19.22
N ARG A 66 -6.59 21.12 18.63
CA ARG A 66 -7.38 22.17 19.31
C ARG A 66 -8.41 21.60 20.28
N THR A 67 -8.99 20.45 19.97
CA THR A 67 -10.00 19.79 20.82
C THR A 67 -9.41 18.91 21.92
N MET A 68 -8.11 18.56 21.85
CA MET A 68 -7.45 17.84 22.92
C MET A 68 -7.22 18.77 24.11
N PRO A 69 -7.73 18.45 25.32
CA PRO A 69 -7.39 19.22 26.50
C PRO A 69 -5.87 19.10 26.73
N ALA A 70 -5.22 20.26 26.92
CA ALA A 70 -3.80 20.36 27.22
C ALA A 70 -3.47 19.52 28.48
N GLY A 71 -2.99 18.29 28.28
CA GLY A 71 -2.67 17.36 29.39
C GLY A 71 -3.25 15.95 29.29
N ALA A 72 -3.97 15.57 28.22
CA ALA A 72 -4.65 14.26 28.12
C ALA A 72 -3.75 13.02 27.87
N GLN A 73 -2.49 13.05 28.28
CA GLN A 73 -1.68 11.84 28.47
C GLN A 73 -1.66 11.53 29.98
N THR A 74 -2.84 11.34 30.58
CA THR A 74 -2.91 10.87 31.96
C THR A 74 -2.52 9.40 31.97
N ARG A 75 -1.42 9.10 32.66
CA ARG A 75 -1.00 7.72 32.91
C ARG A 75 -2.20 6.94 33.49
N ALA A 76 -2.49 5.79 32.91
CA ALA A 76 -3.56 4.92 33.40
C ALA A 76 -3.45 4.74 34.94
N PRO A 77 -4.57 4.77 35.66
CA PRO A 77 -4.57 4.67 37.12
C PRO A 77 -3.91 3.37 37.57
N ARG A 78 -3.24 3.39 38.73
CA ARG A 78 -2.52 2.22 39.21
C ARG A 78 -3.52 1.15 39.64
N LYS A 79 -3.40 -0.05 39.05
CA LYS A 79 -4.15 -1.24 39.45
C LYS A 79 -3.30 -2.22 40.26
N CYS A 80 -3.94 -2.97 41.15
CA CYS A 80 -3.32 -4.07 41.89
C CYS A 80 -2.88 -5.16 40.91
N SER A 81 -1.60 -5.55 40.92
CA SER A 81 -1.11 -6.60 40.01
C SER A 81 -1.64 -8.01 40.33
N MET A 82 -2.25 -8.22 41.51
CA MET A 82 -2.78 -9.52 41.95
C MET A 82 -4.27 -9.68 41.66
N CYS A 83 -5.05 -8.61 41.70
CA CYS A 83 -6.51 -8.68 41.55
C CYS A 83 -7.13 -7.56 40.70
N GLU A 84 -6.30 -6.75 40.05
CA GLU A 84 -6.66 -5.66 39.13
C GLU A 84 -7.55 -4.56 39.71
N SER A 85 -7.79 -4.55 41.02
CA SER A 85 -8.52 -3.50 41.73
C SER A 85 -7.74 -2.19 41.72
N LEU A 86 -8.44 -1.06 41.62
CA LEU A 86 -7.87 0.29 41.72
C LEU A 86 -7.75 0.78 43.18
N GLU A 87 -8.41 0.09 44.12
CA GLU A 87 -8.52 0.53 45.52
C GLU A 87 -7.25 0.28 46.35
N HIS A 88 -6.39 -0.63 45.91
CA HIS A 88 -5.23 -1.05 46.69
C HIS A 88 -4.07 -1.52 45.81
N THR A 89 -2.89 -1.64 46.40
CA THR A 89 -1.69 -2.15 45.73
C THR A 89 -1.48 -3.63 46.07
N ALA A 90 -0.70 -4.36 45.26
CA ALA A 90 -0.39 -5.78 45.48
C ALA A 90 0.09 -6.13 46.91
N ARG A 91 0.71 -5.18 47.62
CA ARG A 91 1.20 -5.35 49.00
C ARG A 91 0.08 -5.49 50.03
N THR A 92 -1.04 -4.81 49.83
CA THR A 92 -2.21 -4.82 50.73
C THR A 92 -3.36 -5.64 50.16
N CYS A 93 -3.08 -6.48 49.15
CA CYS A 93 -4.12 -7.25 48.47
C CYS A 93 -4.70 -8.33 49.40
N PRO A 94 -6.03 -8.38 49.59
CA PRO A 94 -6.68 -9.43 50.38
C PRO A 94 -6.52 -10.82 49.76
N LYS A 95 -6.26 -10.92 48.45
CA LYS A 95 -5.93 -12.20 47.78
C LYS A 95 -4.50 -12.68 48.08
N ARG A 96 -3.62 -11.82 48.61
CA ARG A 96 -2.23 -12.18 48.95
C ARG A 96 -2.13 -13.13 50.14
N GLN A 97 -3.08 -13.05 51.09
CA GLN A 97 -3.10 -13.90 52.28
C GLN A 97 -3.87 -15.20 52.08
N ARG A 98 -4.54 -15.38 50.94
CA ARG A 98 -5.40 -16.53 50.65
C ARG A 98 -4.71 -17.65 49.88
N THR A 99 -3.40 -17.54 49.65
CA THR A 99 -2.57 -18.63 49.13
C THR A 99 -1.94 -19.35 50.31
N ASN A 100 -2.70 -20.21 50.95
CA ASN A 100 -2.19 -21.29 51.80
C ASN A 100 -2.72 -22.59 51.21
#